data_AF-A0A1M4U0I9-F1
#
_entry.id   AF-A0A1M4U0I9-F1
#
_cell.length_a   1.000
_cell.length_b   1.000
_cell.length_c   1.000
_cell.angle_alpha   90.00
_cell.angle_beta   90.00
_cell.angle_gamma   90.00
#
_symmetry.space_group_name_H-M   'P 1'
#
loop_
_entity.id
_entity.type
_entity.pdbx_description
1 polymer ?
#
loop_
_entity_poly.entity_id
_entity_poly.type
_entity_poly.pdbx_seq_one_letter_code
_entity_poly.pdbx_strand_id
1 'polypeptide(L)'
;MKLRKSLYQPILLLFICISCSTKKDFSELVSIREFNYPVLKGKKDNPLVRIDIVNDSTLQYFQGLQINWGETNTDYLKSVHIYSSGKDSLFSTKEELGMIESISTCSVLNGEKQLSKGNNYFWISCELADHIDIKDFIDISIDYVLLDGEKINVAKKTSPDKLRMGVAVRQHMQDNVHTYRIPGLATSNNGTLLAIYDVRRESGRDLQGHMDIGVSRSTDGGNTWEPMRIALDMGEWGDLPEKFNGVSDANILVDRNTGDIYIAGLWMHGVINSDGTWVNNLTEESKEWNHQWRNKGSQPGFGVKQTSQFLLTKSTDDGQSWSEPINLTRMCKKEEWWLWAPAPGHGITLEDGTLVFPTQGRDEKGQAFSNITYSKDGGITWTTSEIAYHNTTECMVVELSDGRLMLNMRDNRNRKNKGETNGRAIATTSDLGKTWTEHETSHGALIEPVCMASIHKHTYTAQNGQAKSILLFSNPNSKFNRHKQTIKVSFDEGQTWPEEYWIELDEGKGAGYSCLTSIDENTIGILYEGSQAQMTFQAIDIKNILQ
;
A
#
# COMPACT_ATOMS: atom_id res chain seq x y z
N MET A 1 73.40 81.74 -25.77
CA MET A 1 74.04 80.50 -25.27
C MET A 1 73.08 79.84 -24.27
N LYS A 2 72.79 78.54 -24.44
CA LYS A 2 71.85 77.66 -23.70
C LYS A 2 70.34 77.81 -24.01
N LEU A 3 69.87 76.96 -24.92
CA LEU A 3 68.49 76.48 -25.03
C LEU A 3 68.51 74.95 -24.82
N ARG A 4 67.83 74.49 -23.76
CA ARG A 4 67.61 73.07 -23.44
C ARG A 4 66.54 72.50 -24.39
N LYS A 5 66.84 71.41 -25.09
CA LYS A 5 65.84 70.58 -25.78
C LYS A 5 65.39 69.47 -24.82
N SER A 6 64.07 69.38 -24.64
CA SER A 6 63.35 68.34 -23.89
C SER A 6 63.15 67.11 -24.78
N LEU A 7 63.59 65.93 -24.34
CA LEU A 7 63.23 64.63 -24.92
C LEU A 7 61.87 64.20 -24.36
N TYR A 8 60.90 63.93 -25.24
CA TYR A 8 59.68 63.20 -24.92
C TYR A 8 59.88 61.73 -25.31
N GLN A 9 59.63 60.81 -24.37
CA GLN A 9 59.59 59.37 -24.58
C GLN A 9 58.24 58.88 -24.03
N PRO A 10 57.36 58.22 -24.82
CA PRO A 10 56.08 57.75 -24.33
C PRO A 10 56.28 56.45 -23.53
N ILE A 11 55.81 56.44 -22.29
CA ILE A 11 55.67 55.25 -21.46
C ILE A 11 54.38 54.54 -21.91
N LEU A 12 54.53 53.33 -22.48
CA LEU A 12 53.43 52.44 -22.80
C LEU A 12 52.98 51.74 -21.50
N LEU A 13 51.88 52.21 -20.90
CA LEU A 13 51.23 51.55 -19.76
C LEU A 13 50.40 50.37 -20.28
N LEU A 14 50.92 49.16 -20.10
CA LEU A 14 50.22 47.91 -20.35
C LEU A 14 49.16 47.71 -19.24
N PHE A 15 47.88 47.97 -19.53
CA PHE A 15 46.79 47.56 -18.66
C PHE A 15 46.59 46.05 -18.78
N ILE A 16 47.13 45.29 -17.84
CA ILE A 16 46.77 43.88 -17.65
C ILE A 16 45.40 43.89 -16.97
N CYS A 17 44.33 43.72 -17.77
CA CYS A 17 43.02 43.36 -17.26
C CYS A 17 43.09 41.95 -16.70
N ILE A 18 43.41 41.82 -15.41
CA ILE A 18 43.15 40.60 -14.65
C ILE A 18 41.64 40.55 -14.46
N SER A 19 40.93 39.87 -15.37
CA SER A 19 39.56 39.46 -15.11
C SER A 19 39.60 38.40 -14.01
N CYS A 20 39.50 38.83 -12.75
CA CYS A 20 39.09 37.96 -11.67
C CYS A 20 37.63 37.58 -11.94
N SER A 21 37.40 36.56 -12.76
CA SER A 21 36.12 35.85 -12.78
C SER A 21 36.02 35.13 -11.44
N THR A 22 35.30 35.72 -10.49
CA THR A 22 34.81 34.98 -9.33
C THR A 22 33.98 33.83 -9.90
N LYS A 23 34.49 32.59 -9.85
CA LYS A 23 33.68 31.40 -10.18
C LYS A 23 32.46 31.47 -9.26
N LYS A 24 31.30 31.76 -9.83
CA LYS A 24 30.05 31.79 -9.10
C LYS A 24 29.81 30.35 -8.63
N ASP A 25 29.72 30.15 -7.33
CA ASP A 25 29.45 28.84 -6.78
C ASP A 25 27.97 28.55 -6.99
N PHE A 26 27.67 27.76 -8.02
CA PHE A 26 26.30 27.38 -8.37
C PHE A 26 25.81 26.17 -7.56
N SER A 27 26.64 25.60 -6.68
CA SER A 27 26.25 24.43 -5.89
C SER A 27 25.05 24.71 -4.97
N GLU A 28 24.88 25.97 -4.52
CA GLU A 28 23.71 26.39 -3.73
C GLU A 28 22.40 26.45 -4.55
N LEU A 29 22.46 26.42 -5.88
CA LEU A 29 21.28 26.51 -6.75
C LEU A 29 20.66 25.16 -7.06
N VAL A 30 21.36 24.06 -6.82
CA VAL A 30 20.93 22.70 -7.15
C VAL A 30 20.78 21.90 -5.86
N SER A 31 19.58 21.35 -5.64
CA SER A 31 19.34 20.42 -4.54
C SER A 31 18.63 19.18 -5.04
N ILE A 32 18.81 18.08 -4.31
CA ILE A 32 18.20 16.79 -4.62
C ILE A 32 17.21 16.43 -3.52
N ARG A 33 16.04 15.94 -3.92
CA ARG A 33 15.09 15.30 -3.04
C ARG A 33 14.94 13.82 -3.43
N GLU A 34 15.33 12.96 -2.50
CA GLU A 34 15.05 11.52 -2.53
C GLU A 34 13.69 11.27 -1.89
N PHE A 35 13.03 10.21 -2.35
CA PHE A 35 11.72 9.78 -1.87
C PHE A 35 11.78 8.30 -1.54
N ASN A 36 11.20 7.87 -0.42
CA ASN A 36 11.02 6.46 -0.13
C ASN A 36 9.77 5.92 -0.84
N TYR A 37 9.85 5.82 -2.18
CA TYR A 37 8.82 5.21 -3.01
C TYR A 37 9.27 3.82 -3.46
N PRO A 38 8.36 2.82 -3.46
CA PRO A 38 8.68 1.52 -4.01
C PRO A 38 8.87 1.62 -5.53
N VAL A 39 9.90 0.98 -6.06
CA VAL A 39 10.16 0.92 -7.51
C VAL A 39 9.50 -0.35 -8.05
N LEU A 40 8.43 -0.21 -8.83
CA LEU A 40 7.55 -1.34 -9.16
C LEU A 40 7.77 -1.86 -10.57
N LYS A 41 7.97 -3.18 -10.66
CA LYS A 41 7.82 -3.92 -11.92
C LYS A 41 6.37 -3.83 -12.42
N GLY A 42 6.21 -3.76 -13.74
CA GLY A 42 4.92 -3.58 -14.40
C GLY A 42 4.51 -2.10 -14.56
N LYS A 43 5.37 -1.16 -14.13
CA LYS A 43 5.23 0.27 -14.42
C LYS A 43 6.28 0.72 -15.40
N LYS A 44 5.86 1.55 -16.36
CA LYS A 44 6.75 2.26 -17.27
C LYS A 44 7.60 3.31 -16.55
N ASP A 45 6.99 3.99 -15.57
CA ASP A 45 7.59 5.13 -14.90
C ASP A 45 7.56 4.98 -13.38
N ASN A 46 8.74 4.83 -12.79
CA ASN A 46 8.96 4.86 -11.34
C ASN A 46 9.80 6.07 -10.97
N PRO A 47 9.23 7.13 -10.34
CA PRO A 47 10.01 8.28 -9.92
C PRO A 47 10.99 7.90 -8.82
N LEU A 48 12.28 8.18 -9.05
CA LEU A 48 13.36 7.83 -8.12
C LEU A 48 13.83 9.05 -7.32
N VAL A 49 14.16 10.14 -8.04
CA VAL A 49 14.83 11.31 -7.48
C VAL A 49 14.31 12.57 -8.18
N ARG A 50 14.11 13.64 -7.41
CA ARG A 50 13.82 14.98 -7.94
C ARG A 50 15.04 15.89 -7.81
N ILE A 51 15.31 16.63 -8.87
CA ILE A 51 16.34 17.66 -8.95
C ILE A 51 15.64 19.01 -8.94
N ASP A 52 16.01 19.84 -7.98
CA ASP A 52 15.44 21.17 -7.75
C ASP A 52 16.49 22.21 -8.13
N ILE A 53 16.20 23.03 -9.14
CA ILE A 53 17.10 24.08 -9.63
C ILE A 53 16.46 25.45 -9.41
N VAL A 54 17.07 26.27 -8.54
CA VAL A 54 16.63 27.65 -8.29
C VAL A 54 17.40 28.59 -9.20
N ASN A 55 16.74 29.14 -10.21
CA ASN A 55 17.35 30.06 -11.17
C ASN A 55 17.06 31.52 -10.81
N ASP A 56 18.08 32.28 -10.45
CA ASP A 56 18.06 33.73 -10.20
C ASP A 56 18.13 34.57 -11.49
N SER A 57 17.87 33.95 -12.66
CA SER A 57 18.06 34.49 -14.01
C SER A 57 19.52 34.58 -14.47
N THR A 58 20.44 33.88 -13.81
CA THR A 58 21.82 33.73 -14.30
C THR A 58 22.08 32.47 -15.11
N LEU A 59 21.19 31.48 -15.03
CA LEU A 59 21.27 30.25 -15.82
C LEU A 59 20.24 30.28 -16.95
N GLN A 60 20.60 29.79 -18.14
CA GLN A 60 19.70 29.75 -19.30
C GLN A 60 19.14 28.35 -19.55
N TYR A 61 19.98 27.32 -19.52
CA TYR A 61 19.62 25.96 -19.93
C TYR A 61 20.11 24.91 -18.94
N PHE A 62 19.23 23.95 -18.67
CA PHE A 62 19.59 22.61 -18.26
C PHE A 62 19.89 21.77 -19.51
N GLN A 63 20.93 20.93 -19.47
CA GLN A 63 21.38 20.16 -20.63
C GLN A 63 21.58 18.65 -20.37
N GLY A 64 21.59 18.23 -19.11
CA GLY A 64 21.72 16.83 -18.73
C GLY A 64 22.30 16.64 -17.34
N LEU A 65 22.60 15.39 -17.00
CA LEU A 65 23.24 15.02 -15.73
C LEU A 65 24.05 13.73 -15.87
N GLN A 66 24.84 13.42 -14.85
CA GLN A 66 25.39 12.10 -14.64
C GLN A 66 24.74 11.43 -13.43
N ILE A 67 24.23 10.23 -13.65
CA ILE A 67 23.66 9.35 -12.63
C ILE A 67 24.72 8.32 -12.25
N ASN A 68 24.84 8.05 -10.95
CA ASN A 68 25.62 6.98 -10.40
C ASN A 68 24.69 5.98 -9.72
N TRP A 69 24.71 4.74 -10.20
CA TRP A 69 23.82 3.66 -9.77
C TRP A 69 24.35 2.85 -8.59
N GLY A 70 25.47 3.26 -7.97
CA GLY A 70 25.96 2.67 -6.72
C GLY A 70 26.00 1.14 -6.75
N GLU A 71 25.29 0.52 -5.81
CA GLU A 71 25.14 -0.94 -5.69
C GLU A 71 24.00 -1.55 -6.52
N THR A 72 23.24 -0.75 -7.29
CA THR A 72 22.17 -1.26 -8.16
C THR A 72 22.72 -2.23 -9.19
N ASN A 73 22.04 -3.37 -9.36
CA ASN A 73 22.23 -4.19 -10.55
C ASN A 73 21.66 -3.47 -11.78
N THR A 74 22.52 -2.88 -12.61
CA THR A 74 22.09 -2.06 -13.75
C THR A 74 21.34 -2.84 -14.83
N ASP A 75 21.47 -4.16 -14.88
CA ASP A 75 20.70 -5.01 -15.80
C ASP A 75 19.19 -5.04 -15.47
N TYR A 76 18.83 -4.63 -14.24
CA TYR A 76 17.43 -4.48 -13.82
C TYR A 76 16.77 -3.21 -14.36
N LEU A 77 17.54 -2.28 -14.91
CA LEU A 77 17.03 -1.03 -15.46
C LEU A 77 16.84 -1.18 -16.95
N LYS A 78 15.58 -1.28 -17.39
CA LYS A 78 15.22 -1.39 -18.81
C LYS A 78 15.40 -0.06 -19.53
N SER A 79 14.95 1.02 -18.90
CA SER A 79 15.13 2.38 -19.38
C SER A 79 15.17 3.36 -18.22
N VAL A 80 15.86 4.48 -18.42
CA VAL A 80 15.92 5.59 -17.46
C VAL A 80 15.58 6.87 -18.21
N HIS A 81 14.67 7.65 -17.64
CA HIS A 81 14.10 8.84 -18.23
C HIS A 81 14.37 10.06 -17.35
N ILE A 82 14.47 11.22 -17.98
CA ILE A 82 14.40 12.51 -17.31
C ILE A 82 13.15 13.27 -17.77
N TYR A 83 12.37 13.73 -16.81
CA TYR A 83 11.20 14.56 -17.03
C TYR A 83 11.40 15.97 -16.46
N SER A 84 10.78 16.96 -17.09
CA SER A 84 10.60 18.30 -16.53
C SER A 84 9.18 18.44 -16.01
N SER A 85 9.02 18.93 -14.78
CA SER A 85 7.72 19.37 -14.24
C SER A 85 7.62 20.89 -14.13
N GLY A 86 8.58 21.61 -14.72
CA GLY A 86 8.62 23.07 -14.74
C GLY A 86 8.62 23.65 -13.34
N LYS A 87 7.59 24.43 -12.99
CA LYS A 87 7.42 25.03 -11.66
C LYS A 87 6.62 24.18 -10.68
N ASP A 88 6.05 23.07 -11.13
CA ASP A 88 5.36 22.12 -10.25
C ASP A 88 6.37 21.12 -9.70
N SER A 89 6.34 20.92 -8.39
CA SER A 89 7.27 20.04 -7.71
C SER A 89 6.82 18.57 -7.74
N LEU A 90 5.61 18.29 -8.23
CA LEU A 90 5.05 16.94 -8.38
C LEU A 90 5.61 16.23 -9.62
N PHE A 91 5.75 14.91 -9.54
CA PHE A 91 6.15 14.09 -10.67
C PHE A 91 5.10 14.13 -11.79
N SER A 92 5.57 14.20 -13.03
CA SER A 92 4.72 14.25 -14.22
C SER A 92 5.49 13.72 -15.43
N THR A 93 4.88 12.83 -16.19
CA THR A 93 5.44 12.26 -17.43
C THR A 93 5.11 13.07 -18.69
N LYS A 94 4.49 14.25 -18.55
CA LYS A 94 4.03 15.07 -19.68
C LYS A 94 5.14 15.68 -20.55
N GLU A 95 6.32 15.89 -19.98
CA GLU A 95 7.44 16.51 -20.67
C GLU A 95 8.72 15.70 -20.42
N GLU A 96 8.98 14.74 -21.30
CA GLU A 96 10.23 13.97 -21.32
C GLU A 96 11.32 14.77 -22.03
N LEU A 97 12.50 14.88 -21.41
CA LEU A 97 13.64 15.59 -22.00
C LEU A 97 14.65 14.63 -22.64
N GLY A 98 14.69 13.38 -22.18
CA GLY A 98 15.61 12.37 -22.68
C GLY A 98 15.47 11.02 -21.98
N MET A 99 16.04 9.99 -22.61
CA MET A 99 16.02 8.60 -22.16
C MET A 99 17.34 7.90 -22.51
N ILE A 100 17.72 6.90 -21.70
CA ILE A 100 18.76 5.92 -22.00
C ILE A 100 18.25 4.50 -21.76
N GLU A 101 18.73 3.54 -22.56
CA GLU A 101 18.44 2.09 -22.44
C GLU A 101 19.71 1.27 -22.23
N SER A 102 20.89 1.82 -22.52
CA SER A 102 22.17 1.21 -22.18
C SER A 102 22.69 1.82 -20.88
N ILE A 103 22.31 1.21 -19.76
CA ILE A 103 22.68 1.68 -18.43
C ILE A 103 24.00 1.03 -18.03
N SER A 104 24.94 1.86 -17.57
CA SER A 104 26.15 1.42 -16.86
C SER A 104 26.20 2.11 -15.50
N THR A 105 27.09 1.66 -14.60
CA THR A 105 27.21 2.20 -13.23
C THR A 105 27.25 3.73 -13.18
N CYS A 106 27.89 4.36 -14.17
CA CYS A 106 27.85 5.81 -14.35
C CYS A 106 27.23 6.14 -15.71
N SER A 107 26.01 6.63 -15.71
CA SER A 107 25.24 6.92 -16.92
C SER A 107 25.07 8.42 -17.13
N VAL A 108 25.31 8.91 -18.34
CA VAL A 108 25.03 10.30 -18.70
C VAL A 108 23.67 10.36 -19.40
N LEU A 109 22.78 11.17 -18.85
CA LEU A 109 21.44 11.38 -19.38
C LEU A 109 21.33 12.82 -19.88
N ASN A 110 21.26 12.98 -21.20
CA ASN A 110 21.14 14.29 -21.85
C ASN A 110 19.67 14.71 -21.94
N GLY A 111 19.42 16.01 -21.86
CA GLY A 111 18.09 16.59 -22.07
C GLY A 111 18.17 18.10 -21.95
N GLU A 112 17.69 18.82 -22.95
CA GLU A 112 17.78 20.28 -22.98
C GLU A 112 16.46 20.93 -22.54
N LYS A 113 16.54 21.88 -21.59
CA LYS A 113 15.39 22.65 -21.14
C LYS A 113 15.79 24.06 -20.76
N GLN A 114 15.12 25.05 -21.33
CA GLN A 114 15.26 26.44 -20.92
C GLN A 114 14.72 26.62 -19.49
N LEU A 115 15.52 27.22 -18.61
CA LEU A 115 15.18 27.46 -17.22
C LEU A 115 14.36 28.75 -17.07
N SER A 116 13.26 28.66 -16.33
CA SER A 116 12.50 29.82 -15.90
C SER A 116 13.13 30.47 -14.67
N LYS A 117 12.90 31.77 -14.46
CA LYS A 117 13.20 32.42 -13.17
C LYS A 117 12.43 31.74 -12.03
N GLY A 118 13.11 31.48 -10.92
CA GLY A 118 12.61 30.75 -9.76
C GLY A 118 12.91 29.25 -9.84
N ASN A 119 12.05 28.43 -9.23
CA ASN A 119 12.26 26.99 -9.15
C ASN A 119 11.95 26.30 -10.48
N ASN A 120 12.80 25.35 -10.84
CA ASN A 120 12.64 24.43 -11.95
C ASN A 120 12.85 23.01 -11.40
N TYR A 121 11.93 22.11 -11.68
CA TYR A 121 11.95 20.75 -11.15
C TYR A 121 12.11 19.74 -12.27
N PHE A 122 13.02 18.78 -12.05
CA PHE A 122 13.29 17.68 -12.93
C PHE A 122 13.21 16.37 -12.16
N TRP A 123 12.85 15.29 -12.83
CA TRP A 123 12.66 13.99 -12.21
C TRP A 123 13.38 12.90 -12.98
N ILE A 124 14.10 12.04 -12.26
CA ILE A 124 14.61 10.79 -12.80
C ILE A 124 13.59 9.70 -12.54
N SER A 125 13.24 8.97 -13.59
CA SER A 125 12.31 7.84 -13.58
C SER A 125 12.96 6.63 -14.21
N CYS A 126 12.58 5.41 -13.82
CA CYS A 126 12.99 4.20 -14.51
C CYS A 126 11.82 3.24 -14.82
N GLU A 127 12.01 2.46 -15.89
CA GLU A 127 11.29 1.21 -16.14
C GLU A 127 12.18 0.05 -15.68
N LEU A 128 11.63 -0.85 -14.87
CA LEU A 128 12.33 -2.07 -14.46
C LEU A 128 12.21 -3.16 -15.52
N ALA A 129 13.24 -3.99 -15.65
CA ALA A 129 13.21 -5.18 -16.50
C ALA A 129 12.26 -6.24 -15.94
N ASP A 130 11.82 -7.18 -16.78
CA ASP A 130 10.87 -8.21 -16.32
C ASP A 130 11.52 -9.25 -15.39
N HIS A 131 12.84 -9.43 -15.50
CA HIS A 131 13.64 -10.47 -14.85
C HIS A 131 14.28 -10.05 -13.52
N ILE A 132 13.90 -8.90 -12.94
CA ILE A 132 14.42 -8.48 -11.64
C ILE A 132 14.11 -9.50 -10.54
N ASP A 133 14.96 -9.52 -9.51
CA ASP A 133 14.58 -10.01 -8.18
C ASP A 133 13.96 -8.86 -7.37
N ILE A 134 12.68 -8.99 -7.02
CA ILE A 134 11.94 -7.95 -6.29
C ILE A 134 12.46 -7.69 -4.87
N LYS A 135 13.32 -8.57 -4.32
CA LYS A 135 13.94 -8.39 -2.99
C LYS A 135 15.20 -7.55 -3.01
N ASP A 136 15.75 -7.30 -4.20
CA ASP A 136 16.88 -6.41 -4.39
C ASP A 136 16.43 -4.94 -4.33
N PHE A 137 17.34 -4.00 -4.60
CA PHE A 137 17.10 -2.57 -4.42
C PHE A 137 17.66 -1.70 -5.55
N ILE A 138 17.20 -0.45 -5.58
CA ILE A 138 17.80 0.62 -6.40
C ILE A 138 18.57 1.57 -5.48
N ASP A 139 19.85 1.71 -5.75
CA ASP A 139 20.77 2.71 -5.21
C ASP A 139 21.08 3.75 -6.31
N ILE A 140 20.83 5.03 -6.01
CA ILE A 140 20.95 6.10 -6.99
C ILE A 140 21.50 7.36 -6.34
N SER A 141 22.44 8.00 -7.02
CA SER A 141 22.90 9.36 -6.71
C SER A 141 23.17 10.14 -7.99
N ILE A 142 23.13 11.48 -7.88
CA ILE A 142 23.46 12.37 -8.98
C ILE A 142 24.86 12.93 -8.72
N ASP A 143 25.81 12.67 -9.60
CA ASP A 143 27.19 13.16 -9.43
C ASP A 143 27.28 14.65 -9.82
N TYR A 144 26.71 15.02 -10.97
CA TYR A 144 26.61 16.42 -11.41
C TYR A 144 25.41 16.66 -12.31
N VAL A 145 24.98 17.92 -12.41
CA VAL A 145 24.08 18.43 -13.44
C VAL A 145 24.84 19.35 -14.40
N LEU A 146 24.43 19.39 -15.68
CA LEU A 146 25.03 20.22 -16.71
C LEU A 146 24.14 21.44 -16.96
N LEU A 147 24.65 22.63 -16.60
CA LEU A 147 23.94 23.91 -16.71
C LEU A 147 24.79 24.87 -17.53
N ASP A 148 24.26 25.37 -18.65
CA ASP A 148 24.99 26.25 -19.59
C ASP A 148 26.40 25.76 -19.96
N GLY A 149 26.58 24.45 -20.11
CA GLY A 149 27.85 23.79 -20.44
C GLY A 149 28.78 23.54 -19.25
N GLU A 150 28.44 24.02 -18.05
CA GLU A 150 29.23 23.85 -16.83
C GLU A 150 28.70 22.69 -15.98
N LYS A 151 29.61 21.84 -15.47
CA LYS A 151 29.26 20.76 -14.54
C LYS A 151 29.14 21.30 -13.13
N ILE A 152 27.94 21.27 -12.58
CA ILE A 152 27.68 21.63 -11.19
C ILE A 152 27.55 20.34 -10.39
N ASN A 153 28.54 20.07 -9.54
CA ASN A 153 28.54 18.90 -8.67
C ASN A 153 27.43 19.02 -7.64
N VAL A 154 26.76 17.90 -7.38
CA VAL A 154 25.75 17.81 -6.33
C VAL A 154 26.42 17.29 -5.06
N ALA A 155 26.12 17.90 -3.92
CA ALA A 155 26.66 17.44 -2.64
C ALA A 155 26.20 16.00 -2.36
N LYS A 156 27.16 15.08 -2.18
CA LYS A 156 26.87 13.70 -1.78
C LYS A 156 26.38 13.69 -0.34
N LYS A 157 25.18 13.15 -0.09
CA LYS A 157 24.76 12.77 1.26
C LYS A 157 25.62 11.61 1.76
N THR A 158 25.71 11.47 3.09
CA THR A 158 26.53 10.47 3.79
C THR A 158 25.95 9.03 3.80
N SER A 159 24.77 8.80 3.22
CA SER A 159 24.30 7.49 2.71
C SER A 159 22.94 7.71 2.02
N PRO A 160 22.65 7.15 0.85
CA PRO A 160 21.28 7.08 0.38
C PRO A 160 20.52 5.97 1.10
N ASP A 161 19.21 6.18 1.27
CA ASP A 161 18.25 5.11 1.53
C ASP A 161 18.08 4.32 0.23
N LYS A 162 18.39 3.03 0.26
CA LYS A 162 18.19 2.13 -0.89
C LYS A 162 16.69 1.96 -1.13
N LEU A 163 16.24 2.19 -2.37
CA LEU A 163 14.82 2.09 -2.73
C LEU A 163 14.44 0.63 -2.91
N ARG A 164 13.42 0.17 -2.18
CA ARG A 164 12.93 -1.19 -2.29
C ARG A 164 12.17 -1.39 -3.59
N MET A 165 12.33 -2.55 -4.20
CA MET A 165 11.55 -2.94 -5.36
C MET A 165 10.24 -3.64 -4.96
N GLY A 166 9.40 -3.89 -5.96
CA GLY A 166 8.13 -4.58 -5.79
C GLY A 166 7.43 -4.82 -7.13
N VAL A 167 6.16 -5.21 -7.07
CA VAL A 167 5.31 -5.41 -8.25
C VAL A 167 4.06 -4.55 -8.14
N ALA A 168 3.72 -3.85 -9.22
CA ALA A 168 2.42 -3.21 -9.37
C ALA A 168 1.40 -4.27 -9.79
N VAL A 169 0.88 -5.02 -8.82
CA VAL A 169 -0.04 -6.15 -9.06
C VAL A 169 -1.28 -5.67 -9.79
N ARG A 170 -1.88 -4.55 -9.37
CA ARG A 170 -3.01 -3.89 -10.04
C ARG A 170 -2.83 -2.38 -10.10
N GLN A 171 -3.16 -1.80 -11.26
CA GLN A 171 -3.07 -0.37 -11.53
C GLN A 171 -4.43 0.22 -11.94
N HIS A 172 -4.59 1.53 -11.77
CA HIS A 172 -5.78 2.26 -12.21
C HIS A 172 -6.04 2.01 -13.70
N MET A 173 -7.30 1.72 -14.06
CA MET A 173 -7.75 1.42 -15.43
C MET A 173 -7.18 0.14 -16.06
N GLN A 174 -6.39 -0.66 -15.34
CA GLN A 174 -5.96 -1.96 -15.81
C GLN A 174 -7.17 -2.88 -15.97
N ASP A 175 -7.23 -3.63 -17.08
CA ASP A 175 -8.32 -4.53 -17.43
C ASP A 175 -9.72 -3.85 -17.47
N ASN A 176 -9.76 -2.56 -17.83
CA ASN A 176 -10.96 -1.71 -17.85
C ASN A 176 -11.65 -1.58 -16.49
N VAL A 177 -10.90 -1.74 -15.40
CA VAL A 177 -11.40 -1.55 -14.03
C VAL A 177 -10.97 -0.19 -13.55
N HIS A 178 -11.94 0.67 -13.20
CA HIS A 178 -11.62 2.00 -12.70
C HIS A 178 -10.72 1.94 -11.47
N THR A 179 -11.04 1.13 -10.45
CA THR A 179 -10.27 1.13 -9.21
C THR A 179 -10.20 -0.24 -8.55
N TYR A 180 -9.00 -0.61 -8.12
CA TYR A 180 -8.76 -1.72 -7.20
C TYR A 180 -8.57 -1.20 -5.77
N ARG A 181 -9.20 -1.85 -4.79
CA ARG A 181 -9.12 -1.50 -3.35
C ARG A 181 -9.19 -2.76 -2.49
N ILE A 182 -8.93 -2.61 -1.19
CA ILE A 182 -9.17 -3.58 -0.13
C ILE A 182 -8.33 -4.87 -0.31
N PRO A 183 -7.00 -4.79 -0.15
CA PRO A 183 -6.11 -5.93 -0.27
C PRO A 183 -6.36 -6.96 0.83
N GLY A 184 -6.42 -8.23 0.44
CA GLY A 184 -6.17 -9.40 1.27
C GLY A 184 -5.03 -10.22 0.67
N LEU A 185 -4.20 -10.84 1.50
CA LEU A 185 -3.06 -11.63 1.05
C LEU A 185 -2.91 -12.89 1.92
N ALA A 186 -2.78 -14.05 1.28
CA ALA A 186 -2.45 -15.29 1.97
C ALA A 186 -1.54 -16.18 1.12
N THR A 187 -0.72 -16.99 1.80
CA THR A 187 0.07 -18.06 1.19
C THR A 187 -0.61 -19.40 1.41
N SER A 188 -0.88 -20.16 0.35
CA SER A 188 -1.44 -21.51 0.44
C SER A 188 -0.48 -22.50 1.10
N ASN A 189 -0.92 -23.74 1.31
CA ASN A 189 -0.04 -24.81 1.80
C ASN A 189 1.05 -25.19 0.78
N ASN A 190 0.86 -24.85 -0.50
CA ASN A 190 1.82 -25.13 -1.57
C ASN A 190 2.81 -23.97 -1.80
N GLY A 191 2.76 -22.91 -0.98
CA GLY A 191 3.60 -21.72 -1.17
C GLY A 191 3.06 -20.73 -2.21
N THR A 192 1.88 -20.97 -2.77
CA THR A 192 1.22 -20.06 -3.72
C THR A 192 0.70 -18.83 -3.00
N LEU A 193 1.01 -17.64 -3.50
CA LEU A 193 0.45 -16.39 -3.01
C LEU A 193 -0.87 -16.07 -3.71
N LEU A 194 -1.86 -15.65 -2.92
CA LEU A 194 -3.17 -15.23 -3.38
C LEU A 194 -3.45 -13.82 -2.86
N ALA A 195 -3.48 -12.86 -3.79
CA ALA A 195 -3.82 -11.48 -3.56
C ALA A 195 -5.27 -11.24 -3.97
N ILE A 196 -6.14 -10.90 -3.01
CA ILE A 196 -7.55 -10.58 -3.24
C ILE A 196 -7.79 -9.08 -3.12
N TYR A 197 -8.79 -8.56 -3.83
CA TYR A 197 -9.13 -7.13 -3.82
C TYR A 197 -10.51 -6.88 -4.42
N ASP A 198 -11.13 -5.75 -4.07
CA ASP A 198 -12.26 -5.19 -4.78
C ASP A 198 -11.87 -4.85 -6.23
N VAL A 199 -12.74 -5.20 -7.17
CA VAL A 199 -12.69 -4.82 -8.58
C VAL A 199 -13.78 -3.79 -8.82
N ARG A 200 -13.49 -2.51 -8.57
CA ARG A 200 -14.48 -1.41 -8.67
C ARG A 200 -14.51 -0.88 -10.10
N ARG A 201 -15.47 -1.35 -10.88
CA ARG A 201 -15.43 -1.19 -12.35
C ARG A 201 -15.65 0.23 -12.82
N GLU A 202 -16.58 0.95 -12.19
CA GLU A 202 -17.06 2.24 -12.70
C GLU A 202 -16.42 3.46 -12.00
N SER A 203 -16.06 3.32 -10.72
CA SER A 203 -15.50 4.42 -9.93
C SER A 203 -14.77 3.93 -8.68
N GLY A 204 -14.02 4.81 -8.02
CA GLY A 204 -13.34 4.51 -6.75
C GLY A 204 -14.23 4.49 -5.49
N ARG A 205 -15.55 4.65 -5.63
CA ARG A 205 -16.48 4.72 -4.49
C ARG A 205 -16.61 3.37 -3.77
N ASP A 206 -17.07 3.39 -2.51
CA ASP A 206 -17.43 2.16 -1.79
C ASP A 206 -18.82 1.66 -2.22
N LEU A 207 -19.22 0.46 -1.78
CA LEU A 207 -20.56 -0.10 -2.02
C LEU A 207 -21.67 0.94 -1.74
N GLN A 208 -22.78 0.96 -2.46
CA GLN A 208 -23.14 0.11 -3.60
C GLN A 208 -22.43 0.52 -4.91
N GLY A 209 -22.25 -0.41 -5.85
CA GLY A 209 -21.69 -0.19 -7.20
C GLY A 209 -21.33 -1.50 -7.90
N HIS A 210 -20.94 -1.44 -9.17
CA HIS A 210 -20.48 -2.63 -9.91
C HIS A 210 -19.09 -3.01 -9.40
N MET A 211 -19.07 -4.00 -8.51
CA MET A 211 -17.93 -4.35 -7.69
C MET A 211 -17.89 -5.86 -7.49
N ASP A 212 -16.74 -6.47 -7.78
CA ASP A 212 -16.53 -7.90 -7.66
C ASP A 212 -15.30 -8.16 -6.79
N ILE A 213 -15.05 -9.41 -6.40
CA ILE A 213 -13.82 -9.81 -5.71
C ILE A 213 -12.88 -10.47 -6.70
N GLY A 214 -11.77 -9.79 -7.01
CA GLY A 214 -10.72 -10.27 -7.87
C GLY A 214 -9.63 -11.03 -7.10
N VAL A 215 -8.93 -11.91 -7.81
CA VAL A 215 -7.79 -12.68 -7.30
C VAL A 215 -6.64 -12.61 -8.30
N SER A 216 -5.47 -12.19 -7.84
CA SER A 216 -4.18 -12.42 -8.51
C SER A 216 -3.45 -13.55 -7.80
N ARG A 217 -2.92 -14.51 -8.56
CA ARG A 217 -2.23 -15.71 -8.07
C ARG A 217 -0.76 -15.69 -8.49
N SER A 218 0.15 -16.02 -7.58
CA SER A 218 1.59 -16.12 -7.86
C SER A 218 2.17 -17.42 -7.30
N THR A 219 3.09 -18.04 -8.03
CA THR A 219 3.75 -19.31 -7.67
C THR A 219 5.27 -19.18 -7.52
N ASP A 220 5.79 -17.96 -7.58
CA ASP A 220 7.22 -17.65 -7.60
C ASP A 220 7.62 -16.60 -6.53
N GLY A 221 6.92 -16.62 -5.40
CA GLY A 221 7.15 -15.69 -4.29
C GLY A 221 6.70 -14.25 -4.59
N GLY A 222 5.81 -14.06 -5.57
CA GLY A 222 5.22 -12.77 -5.91
C GLY A 222 6.02 -11.98 -6.95
N ASN A 223 7.02 -12.61 -7.58
CA ASN A 223 7.77 -12.02 -8.68
C ASN A 223 6.90 -11.84 -9.92
N THR A 224 6.05 -12.81 -10.24
CA THR A 224 5.07 -12.73 -11.32
C THR A 224 3.69 -13.10 -10.82
N TRP A 225 2.67 -12.54 -11.45
CA TRP A 225 1.27 -12.75 -11.10
C TRP A 225 0.50 -13.16 -12.36
N GLU A 226 -0.28 -14.22 -12.25
CA GLU A 226 -1.17 -14.69 -13.29
C GLU A 226 -2.24 -13.64 -13.62
N PRO A 227 -2.92 -13.75 -14.79
CA PRO A 227 -4.08 -12.94 -15.09
C PRO A 227 -5.12 -12.98 -13.95
N MET A 228 -5.77 -11.83 -13.73
CA MET A 228 -6.79 -11.70 -12.70
C MET A 228 -7.94 -12.68 -12.95
N ARG A 229 -8.40 -13.33 -11.87
CA ARG A 229 -9.64 -14.12 -11.83
C ARG A 229 -10.67 -13.41 -10.96
N ILE A 230 -11.94 -13.77 -11.12
CA ILE A 230 -13.02 -13.30 -10.25
C ILE A 230 -13.44 -14.47 -9.35
N ALA A 231 -13.44 -14.24 -8.04
CA ALA A 231 -13.85 -15.23 -7.04
C ALA A 231 -15.30 -15.04 -6.58
N LEU A 232 -15.77 -13.79 -6.50
CA LEU A 232 -17.15 -13.47 -6.15
C LEU A 232 -17.67 -12.39 -7.09
N ASP A 233 -18.76 -12.71 -7.77
CA ASP A 233 -19.54 -11.84 -8.63
C ASP A 233 -20.99 -12.34 -8.59
N MET A 234 -21.93 -11.43 -8.36
CA MET A 234 -23.35 -11.75 -8.28
C MET A 234 -24.11 -11.40 -9.56
N GLY A 235 -23.46 -10.79 -10.54
CA GLY A 235 -24.03 -10.38 -11.82
C GLY A 235 -25.37 -9.65 -11.67
N GLU A 236 -26.32 -9.98 -12.54
CA GLU A 236 -27.66 -9.40 -12.55
C GLU A 236 -28.66 -10.12 -11.62
N TRP A 237 -28.20 -10.58 -10.44
CA TRP A 237 -29.06 -11.33 -9.51
C TRP A 237 -30.33 -10.57 -9.12
N GLY A 238 -31.46 -11.25 -9.15
CA GLY A 238 -32.76 -10.69 -8.77
C GLY A 238 -33.30 -9.65 -9.75
N ASP A 239 -32.95 -9.79 -11.04
CA ASP A 239 -33.32 -8.90 -12.14
C ASP A 239 -32.88 -7.43 -11.91
N LEU A 240 -31.80 -7.23 -11.16
CA LEU A 240 -31.20 -5.92 -10.94
C LEU A 240 -29.85 -5.84 -11.66
N PRO A 241 -29.51 -4.69 -12.26
CA PRO A 241 -28.17 -4.37 -12.75
C PRO A 241 -27.02 -4.79 -11.84
N GLU A 242 -25.86 -5.13 -12.42
CA GLU A 242 -24.65 -5.47 -11.67
C GLU A 242 -24.24 -4.38 -10.67
N LYS A 243 -24.44 -3.11 -11.03
CA LYS A 243 -24.16 -1.98 -10.13
C LYS A 243 -25.01 -1.94 -8.85
N PHE A 244 -26.03 -2.79 -8.75
CA PHE A 244 -26.88 -3.01 -7.59
C PHE A 244 -26.69 -4.40 -6.95
N ASN A 245 -25.63 -5.11 -7.33
CA ASN A 245 -25.25 -6.41 -6.79
C ASN A 245 -23.78 -6.48 -6.37
N GLY A 246 -23.18 -5.34 -6.02
CA GLY A 246 -21.76 -5.28 -5.67
C GLY A 246 -21.37 -6.15 -4.48
N VAL A 247 -20.19 -6.75 -4.58
CA VAL A 247 -19.48 -7.50 -3.53
C VAL A 247 -18.17 -6.77 -3.19
N SER A 248 -17.88 -6.58 -1.90
CA SER A 248 -16.73 -5.81 -1.41
C SER A 248 -16.22 -6.37 -0.08
N ASP A 249 -15.18 -5.75 0.46
CA ASP A 249 -14.71 -5.93 1.84
C ASP A 249 -14.17 -7.35 2.09
N ALA A 250 -13.51 -7.92 1.09
CA ALA A 250 -13.16 -9.33 1.10
C ALA A 250 -12.06 -9.71 2.10
N ASN A 251 -12.13 -10.96 2.58
CA ASN A 251 -11.14 -11.58 3.45
C ASN A 251 -10.78 -12.97 2.94
N ILE A 252 -9.50 -13.31 2.92
CA ILE A 252 -8.99 -14.62 2.50
C ILE A 252 -8.50 -15.45 3.70
N LEU A 253 -8.85 -16.73 3.74
CA LEU A 253 -8.39 -17.67 4.76
C LEU A 253 -7.90 -18.96 4.09
N VAL A 254 -6.74 -19.46 4.52
CA VAL A 254 -6.24 -20.78 4.12
C VAL A 254 -6.47 -21.74 5.27
N ASP A 255 -7.25 -22.79 5.02
CA ASP A 255 -7.40 -23.93 5.93
C ASP A 255 -6.11 -24.73 5.91
N ARG A 256 -5.31 -24.62 6.98
CA ARG A 256 -4.02 -25.30 7.05
C ARG A 256 -4.15 -26.81 7.17
N ASN A 257 -5.31 -27.32 7.58
CA ASN A 257 -5.56 -28.76 7.73
C ASN A 257 -5.75 -29.45 6.38
N THR A 258 -6.44 -28.79 5.44
CA THR A 258 -6.82 -29.39 4.15
C THR A 258 -6.10 -28.79 2.94
N GLY A 259 -5.63 -27.54 3.05
CA GLY A 259 -5.12 -26.75 1.93
C GLY A 259 -6.22 -25.99 1.18
N ASP A 260 -7.48 -26.09 1.62
CA ASP A 260 -8.58 -25.33 1.04
C ASP A 260 -8.41 -23.83 1.30
N ILE A 261 -8.86 -23.02 0.34
CA ILE A 261 -8.83 -21.57 0.47
C ILE A 261 -10.26 -21.04 0.44
N TYR A 262 -10.58 -20.18 1.40
CA TYR A 262 -11.85 -19.51 1.52
C TYR A 262 -11.70 -18.03 1.23
N ILE A 263 -12.63 -17.45 0.45
CA ILE A 263 -12.78 -16.00 0.29
C ILE A 263 -14.17 -15.62 0.76
N ALA A 264 -14.22 -14.75 1.77
CA ALA A 264 -15.44 -14.10 2.21
C ALA A 264 -15.62 -12.74 1.51
N GLY A 265 -16.86 -12.32 1.27
CA GLY A 265 -17.18 -11.00 0.74
C GLY A 265 -18.55 -10.51 1.23
N LEU A 266 -18.75 -9.19 1.29
CA LEU A 266 -20.02 -8.59 1.64
C LEU A 266 -20.79 -8.20 0.37
N TRP A 267 -21.90 -8.86 0.12
CA TRP A 267 -22.80 -8.55 -1.00
C TRP A 267 -23.90 -7.59 -0.56
N MET A 268 -24.08 -6.50 -1.32
CA MET A 268 -25.21 -5.61 -1.18
C MET A 268 -26.15 -5.79 -2.37
N HIS A 269 -27.39 -6.19 -2.13
CA HIS A 269 -28.42 -6.31 -3.17
C HIS A 269 -29.36 -5.10 -3.14
N GLY A 270 -29.53 -4.44 -4.28
CA GLY A 270 -30.34 -3.22 -4.43
C GLY A 270 -29.87 -2.05 -3.57
N VAL A 271 -30.82 -1.20 -3.19
CA VAL A 271 -30.59 0.00 -2.38
C VAL A 271 -31.69 0.16 -1.34
N ILE A 272 -31.29 0.38 -0.09
CA ILE A 272 -32.16 0.87 0.99
C ILE A 272 -31.85 2.36 1.16
N ASN A 273 -32.87 3.21 1.11
CA ASN A 273 -32.68 4.66 1.22
C ASN A 273 -32.31 5.09 2.67
N SER A 274 -32.09 6.39 2.89
CA SER A 274 -31.70 6.92 4.21
C SER A 274 -32.71 6.64 5.32
N ASP A 275 -33.98 6.43 4.96
CA ASP A 275 -35.09 6.22 5.90
C ASP A 275 -35.30 4.74 6.26
N GLY A 276 -34.56 3.84 5.61
CA GLY A 276 -34.62 2.39 5.84
C GLY A 276 -35.61 1.67 4.94
N THR A 277 -36.02 2.29 3.83
CA THR A 277 -37.00 1.73 2.90
C THR A 277 -36.32 1.22 1.64
N TRP A 278 -36.70 0.01 1.22
CA TRP A 278 -36.27 -0.58 -0.05
C TRP A 278 -36.70 0.28 -1.25
N VAL A 279 -35.78 0.52 -2.18
CA VAL A 279 -36.05 1.23 -3.43
C VAL A 279 -36.50 0.23 -4.50
N ASN A 280 -37.68 0.45 -5.08
CA ASN A 280 -38.24 -0.39 -6.14
C ASN A 280 -37.85 0.11 -7.54
N ASN A 281 -37.94 -0.78 -8.54
CA ASN A 281 -37.79 -0.48 -9.96
C ASN A 281 -36.44 0.16 -10.32
N LEU A 282 -35.36 -0.36 -9.75
CA LEU A 282 -34.00 0.06 -10.06
C LEU A 282 -33.59 -0.42 -11.46
N THR A 283 -33.01 0.46 -12.26
CA THR A 283 -32.54 0.19 -13.64
C THR A 283 -31.10 0.69 -13.88
N GLU A 284 -30.54 0.44 -15.06
CA GLU A 284 -29.20 0.94 -15.42
C GLU A 284 -29.08 2.46 -15.40
N GLU A 285 -30.18 3.19 -15.47
CA GLU A 285 -30.22 4.65 -15.41
C GLU A 285 -30.43 5.18 -13.99
N SER A 286 -30.84 4.33 -13.04
CA SER A 286 -31.04 4.68 -11.63
C SER A 286 -29.77 5.24 -11.01
N LYS A 287 -29.92 6.30 -10.21
CA LYS A 287 -28.84 7.03 -9.53
C LYS A 287 -28.86 6.86 -8.02
N GLU A 288 -29.81 6.10 -7.52
CA GLU A 288 -30.01 5.81 -6.11
C GLU A 288 -28.77 5.12 -5.57
N TRP A 289 -28.27 5.65 -4.46
CA TRP A 289 -27.09 5.11 -3.81
C TRP A 289 -27.21 5.32 -2.31
N ASN A 290 -26.90 4.27 -1.57
CA ASN A 290 -26.65 4.32 -0.14
C ASN A 290 -25.58 3.27 0.18
N HIS A 291 -25.02 3.36 1.38
CA HIS A 291 -23.91 2.53 1.82
C HIS A 291 -24.29 1.78 3.10
N GLN A 292 -23.85 0.53 3.25
CA GLN A 292 -24.18 -0.34 4.38
C GLN A 292 -23.79 0.26 5.74
N TRP A 293 -22.71 1.06 5.78
CA TRP A 293 -22.24 1.74 6.99
C TRP A 293 -22.92 3.09 7.25
N ARG A 294 -23.74 3.61 6.33
CA ARG A 294 -24.40 4.91 6.45
C ARG A 294 -25.86 4.77 6.81
N ASN A 295 -26.33 5.63 7.72
CA ASN A 295 -27.75 5.77 8.07
C ASN A 295 -28.36 4.39 8.31
N LYS A 296 -29.40 4.06 7.54
CA LYS A 296 -30.13 2.80 7.50
C LYS A 296 -29.83 1.95 6.24
N GLY A 297 -28.68 2.13 5.60
CA GLY A 297 -28.32 1.44 4.35
C GLY A 297 -28.17 -0.08 4.46
N SER A 298 -28.11 -0.60 5.69
CA SER A 298 -28.35 -2.00 6.04
C SER A 298 -29.21 -2.01 7.31
N GLN A 299 -30.16 -2.94 7.42
CA GLN A 299 -31.16 -3.01 8.49
C GLN A 299 -31.14 -4.36 9.22
N PRO A 300 -31.81 -4.45 10.39
CA PRO A 300 -32.13 -5.74 11.03
C PRO A 300 -32.88 -6.70 10.09
N GLY A 301 -32.79 -7.99 10.41
CA GLY A 301 -33.33 -9.09 9.60
C GLY A 301 -32.24 -9.88 8.86
N PHE A 302 -32.68 -10.73 7.94
CA PHE A 302 -31.82 -11.65 7.18
C PHE A 302 -31.97 -11.52 5.68
N GLY A 303 -33.09 -10.95 5.20
CA GLY A 303 -33.40 -10.91 3.78
C GLY A 303 -32.47 -9.98 3.00
N VAL A 304 -32.22 -10.32 1.74
CA VAL A 304 -31.39 -9.54 0.79
C VAL A 304 -31.90 -8.12 0.56
N LYS A 305 -33.20 -7.85 0.80
CA LYS A 305 -33.82 -6.52 0.74
C LYS A 305 -33.80 -5.75 2.07
N GLN A 306 -33.28 -6.37 3.12
CA GLN A 306 -33.19 -5.81 4.48
C GLN A 306 -31.75 -5.51 4.87
N THR A 307 -30.82 -6.43 4.58
CA THR A 307 -29.45 -6.35 5.11
C THR A 307 -28.45 -6.85 4.07
N SER A 308 -27.22 -6.34 4.12
CA SER A 308 -26.12 -6.87 3.32
C SER A 308 -25.79 -8.31 3.72
N GLN A 309 -25.33 -9.11 2.77
CA GLN A 309 -25.16 -10.55 2.91
C GLN A 309 -23.69 -10.94 2.99
N PHE A 310 -23.35 -11.80 3.95
CA PHE A 310 -22.02 -12.40 4.04
C PHE A 310 -21.96 -13.62 3.11
N LEU A 311 -21.16 -13.52 2.06
CA LEU A 311 -20.88 -14.61 1.11
C LEU A 311 -19.54 -15.28 1.42
N LEU A 312 -19.45 -16.57 1.14
CA LEU A 312 -18.23 -17.35 1.24
C LEU A 312 -18.10 -18.23 -0.01
N THR A 313 -16.97 -18.14 -0.72
CA THR A 313 -16.59 -19.09 -1.77
C THR A 313 -15.34 -19.86 -1.35
N LYS A 314 -15.13 -21.02 -1.98
CA LYS A 314 -14.05 -21.95 -1.67
C LYS A 314 -13.30 -22.37 -2.93
N SER A 315 -11.98 -22.44 -2.84
CA SER A 315 -11.11 -23.13 -3.79
C SER A 315 -10.53 -24.38 -3.13
N THR A 316 -10.51 -25.48 -3.89
CA THR A 316 -9.92 -26.78 -3.51
C THR A 316 -8.73 -27.14 -4.41
N ASP A 317 -8.35 -26.22 -5.32
CA ASP A 317 -7.37 -26.42 -6.38
C ASP A 317 -6.28 -25.33 -6.36
N ASP A 318 -5.94 -24.87 -5.16
CA ASP A 318 -4.87 -23.91 -4.90
C ASP A 318 -5.12 -22.52 -5.53
N GLY A 319 -6.38 -22.08 -5.49
CA GLY A 319 -6.83 -20.75 -5.93
C GLY A 319 -7.02 -20.62 -7.45
N GLN A 320 -7.13 -21.75 -8.18
CA GLN A 320 -7.32 -21.73 -9.63
C GLN A 320 -8.79 -21.55 -10.01
N SER A 321 -9.71 -22.18 -9.28
CA SER A 321 -11.16 -22.04 -9.44
C SER A 321 -11.87 -21.87 -8.10
N TRP A 322 -13.08 -21.32 -8.17
CA TRP A 322 -13.89 -20.94 -7.01
C TRP A 322 -15.28 -21.55 -7.12
N SER A 323 -15.80 -22.06 -6.01
CA SER A 323 -17.16 -22.60 -5.94
C SER A 323 -18.22 -21.51 -6.03
N GLU A 324 -19.46 -21.90 -6.30
CA GLU A 324 -20.61 -21.03 -6.05
C GLU A 324 -20.61 -20.54 -4.59
N PRO A 325 -21.00 -19.27 -4.34
CA PRO A 325 -20.98 -18.70 -3.00
C PRO A 325 -22.06 -19.31 -2.11
N ILE A 326 -21.69 -19.63 -0.87
CA ILE A 326 -22.63 -19.91 0.21
C ILE A 326 -22.90 -18.63 1.00
N ASN A 327 -24.13 -18.45 1.47
CA ASN A 327 -24.53 -17.27 2.23
C ASN A 327 -24.61 -17.60 3.73
N LEU A 328 -23.68 -17.03 4.52
CA LEU A 328 -23.57 -17.26 5.95
C LEU A 328 -24.50 -16.37 6.79
N THR A 329 -25.17 -15.39 6.19
CA THR A 329 -25.93 -14.36 6.92
C THR A 329 -26.94 -14.97 7.88
N ARG A 330 -27.76 -15.92 7.41
CA ARG A 330 -28.78 -16.55 8.26
C ARG A 330 -28.18 -17.48 9.33
N MET A 331 -26.99 -18.02 9.09
CA MET A 331 -26.31 -18.91 10.02
C MET A 331 -25.66 -18.12 11.17
N CYS A 332 -25.10 -16.95 10.87
CA CYS A 332 -24.12 -16.30 11.75
C CYS A 332 -24.51 -14.90 12.24
N LYS A 333 -25.30 -14.14 11.48
CA LYS A 333 -25.70 -12.78 11.88
C LYS A 333 -26.76 -12.85 12.99
N LYS A 334 -26.66 -12.00 14.03
CA LYS A 334 -27.79 -11.79 14.96
C LYS A 334 -28.89 -10.96 14.25
N GLU A 335 -30.16 -11.34 14.39
CA GLU A 335 -31.26 -10.76 13.60
C GLU A 335 -31.36 -9.24 13.81
N GLU A 336 -31.23 -8.82 15.07
CA GLU A 336 -31.32 -7.44 15.53
C GLU A 336 -30.18 -6.55 15.01
N TRP A 337 -29.03 -7.11 14.60
CA TRP A 337 -27.92 -6.34 14.07
C TRP A 337 -28.26 -5.69 12.74
N TRP A 338 -27.81 -4.45 12.53
CA TRP A 338 -28.02 -3.75 11.27
C TRP A 338 -27.10 -4.25 10.17
N LEU A 339 -25.90 -4.71 10.54
CA LEU A 339 -24.88 -5.17 9.60
C LEU A 339 -23.99 -6.21 10.29
N TRP A 340 -23.60 -7.23 9.54
CA TRP A 340 -22.54 -8.17 9.90
C TRP A 340 -21.78 -8.55 8.62
N ALA A 341 -20.47 -8.36 8.64
CA ALA A 341 -19.63 -8.37 7.46
C ALA A 341 -18.25 -8.99 7.76
N PRO A 342 -17.57 -9.54 6.74
CA PRO A 342 -16.15 -9.84 6.85
C PRO A 342 -15.37 -8.55 7.18
N ALA A 343 -14.32 -8.67 8.00
CA ALA A 343 -13.33 -7.62 8.12
C ALA A 343 -12.24 -7.85 7.05
N PRO A 344 -11.84 -6.83 6.27
CA PRO A 344 -10.93 -7.02 5.15
C PRO A 344 -9.53 -7.43 5.59
N GLY A 345 -8.82 -8.18 4.74
CA GLY A 345 -7.48 -8.70 5.01
C GLY A 345 -7.42 -10.22 4.88
N HIS A 346 -6.87 -10.90 5.89
CA HIS A 346 -6.86 -12.37 5.94
C HIS A 346 -7.44 -12.92 7.26
N GLY A 347 -7.83 -14.18 7.24
CA GLY A 347 -8.18 -14.97 8.42
C GLY A 347 -7.03 -15.88 8.84
N ILE A 348 -7.25 -16.75 9.83
CA ILE A 348 -6.24 -17.68 10.32
C ILE A 348 -6.83 -19.08 10.52
N THR A 349 -5.96 -20.09 10.44
CA THR A 349 -6.21 -21.42 11.02
C THR A 349 -5.43 -21.49 12.33
N LEU A 350 -6.10 -21.83 13.42
CA LEU A 350 -5.48 -21.99 14.74
C LEU A 350 -4.67 -23.30 14.81
N GLU A 351 -3.82 -23.42 15.82
CA GLU A 351 -3.05 -24.64 16.06
C GLU A 351 -3.94 -25.88 16.25
N ASP A 352 -5.14 -25.72 16.81
CA ASP A 352 -6.12 -26.81 16.97
C ASP A 352 -6.93 -27.14 15.69
N GLY A 353 -6.65 -26.43 14.59
CA GLY A 353 -7.31 -26.57 13.30
C GLY A 353 -8.58 -25.73 13.12
N THR A 354 -9.03 -24.98 14.14
CA THR A 354 -10.18 -24.07 14.02
C THR A 354 -9.90 -22.97 13.00
N LEU A 355 -10.85 -22.70 12.10
CA LEU A 355 -10.79 -21.60 11.14
C LEU A 355 -11.39 -20.34 11.77
N VAL A 356 -10.74 -19.19 11.62
CA VAL A 356 -11.21 -17.92 12.20
C VAL A 356 -11.13 -16.79 11.18
N PHE A 357 -12.29 -16.21 10.86
CA PHE A 357 -12.39 -14.92 10.18
C PHE A 357 -12.56 -13.78 11.20
N PRO A 358 -11.81 -12.67 11.08
CA PRO A 358 -12.19 -11.44 11.74
C PRO A 358 -13.47 -10.88 11.09
N THR A 359 -14.40 -10.39 11.91
CA THR A 359 -15.69 -9.86 11.45
C THR A 359 -16.02 -8.53 12.11
N GLN A 360 -16.90 -7.77 11.45
CA GLN A 360 -17.29 -6.43 11.88
C GLN A 360 -18.77 -6.19 11.60
N GLY A 361 -19.37 -5.19 12.23
CA GLY A 361 -20.78 -4.94 12.02
C GLY A 361 -21.32 -3.70 12.70
N ARG A 362 -22.64 -3.62 12.73
CA ARG A 362 -23.41 -2.60 13.46
C ARG A 362 -24.49 -3.31 14.25
N ASP A 363 -24.53 -3.04 15.55
CA ASP A 363 -25.47 -3.69 16.48
C ASP A 363 -26.91 -3.21 16.28
N GLU A 364 -27.83 -3.57 17.18
CA GLU A 364 -29.25 -3.20 17.12
C GLU A 364 -29.52 -1.70 17.23
N LYS A 365 -28.55 -0.95 17.77
CA LYS A 365 -28.58 0.52 17.89
C LYS A 365 -27.85 1.18 16.72
N GLY A 366 -27.32 0.39 15.79
CA GLY A 366 -26.52 0.85 14.67
C GLY A 366 -25.10 1.27 15.05
N GLN A 367 -24.63 0.92 16.26
CA GLN A 367 -23.28 1.22 16.72
C GLN A 367 -22.29 0.19 16.15
N ALA A 368 -21.20 0.70 15.58
CA ALA A 368 -20.19 -0.15 14.96
C ALA A 368 -19.48 -1.03 16.00
N PHE A 369 -19.10 -2.25 15.62
CA PHE A 369 -18.33 -3.17 16.45
C PHE A 369 -17.38 -4.04 15.61
N SER A 370 -16.44 -4.69 16.31
CA SER A 370 -15.57 -5.73 15.79
C SER A 370 -15.71 -7.01 16.62
N ASN A 371 -15.58 -8.18 15.99
CA ASN A 371 -15.60 -9.49 16.63
C ASN A 371 -14.91 -10.54 15.73
N ILE A 372 -15.10 -11.84 16.00
CA ILE A 372 -14.63 -12.93 15.14
C ILE A 372 -15.77 -13.89 14.82
N THR A 373 -15.57 -14.69 13.77
CA THR A 373 -16.45 -15.80 13.38
C THR A 373 -15.60 -17.00 13.05
N TYR A 374 -15.95 -18.17 13.58
CA TYR A 374 -15.08 -19.35 13.52
C TYR A 374 -15.82 -20.62 13.13
N SER A 375 -15.07 -21.59 12.60
CA SER A 375 -15.55 -22.92 12.25
C SER A 375 -14.61 -23.99 12.80
N LYS A 376 -15.19 -25.06 13.34
CA LYS A 376 -14.46 -26.22 13.91
C LYS A 376 -14.58 -27.49 13.07
N ASP A 377 -15.27 -27.42 11.94
CA ASP A 377 -15.62 -28.56 11.10
C ASP A 377 -15.18 -28.35 9.64
N GLY A 378 -14.09 -27.61 9.44
CA GLY A 378 -13.52 -27.36 8.11
C GLY A 378 -14.38 -26.44 7.25
N GLY A 379 -15.11 -25.50 7.86
CA GLY A 379 -15.90 -24.49 7.15
C GLY A 379 -17.34 -24.90 6.80
N ILE A 380 -17.84 -26.02 7.34
CA ILE A 380 -19.23 -26.50 7.10
C ILE A 380 -20.22 -25.67 7.92
N THR A 381 -19.95 -25.48 9.20
CA THR A 381 -20.73 -24.62 10.09
C THR A 381 -19.85 -23.54 10.71
N TRP A 382 -20.45 -22.38 10.96
CA TRP A 382 -19.77 -21.20 11.47
C TRP A 382 -20.51 -20.64 12.68
N THR A 383 -19.76 -20.09 13.62
CA THR A 383 -20.28 -19.48 14.86
C THR A 383 -19.69 -18.10 15.03
N THR A 384 -20.55 -17.11 15.28
CA THR A 384 -20.16 -15.73 15.56
C THR A 384 -19.91 -15.52 17.04
N SER A 385 -18.80 -14.86 17.39
CA SER A 385 -18.46 -14.54 18.77
C SER A 385 -19.28 -13.37 19.34
N GLU A 386 -19.17 -13.15 20.65
CA GLU A 386 -19.62 -11.88 21.23
C GLU A 386 -18.77 -10.70 20.73
N ILE A 387 -19.33 -9.50 20.87
CA ILE A 387 -18.68 -8.25 20.46
C ILE A 387 -17.40 -8.07 21.28
N ALA A 388 -16.27 -7.88 20.59
CA ALA A 388 -14.98 -7.63 21.24
C ALA A 388 -14.87 -6.21 21.76
N TYR A 389 -15.30 -5.24 20.94
CA TYR A 389 -15.24 -3.83 21.28
C TYR A 389 -16.27 -3.03 20.44
N HIS A 390 -16.82 -1.96 21.02
CA HIS A 390 -17.73 -1.04 20.34
C HIS A 390 -17.02 0.20 19.80
N ASN A 391 -17.63 0.84 18.82
CA ASN A 391 -17.08 1.96 18.06
C ASN A 391 -15.79 1.61 17.29
N THR A 392 -15.62 0.33 16.97
CA THR A 392 -14.56 -0.20 16.11
C THR A 392 -15.16 -0.78 14.82
N THR A 393 -14.34 -1.00 13.79
CA THR A 393 -14.78 -1.62 12.52
C THR A 393 -13.78 -2.68 12.03
N GLU A 394 -12.93 -2.34 11.05
CA GLU A 394 -12.03 -3.27 10.38
C GLU A 394 -11.00 -3.81 11.38
N CYS A 395 -10.83 -5.12 11.40
CA CYS A 395 -9.98 -5.78 12.37
C CYS A 395 -9.28 -7.00 11.78
N MET A 396 -8.21 -7.43 12.44
CA MET A 396 -7.41 -8.59 12.07
C MET A 396 -7.02 -9.36 13.33
N VAL A 397 -6.90 -10.68 13.21
CA VAL A 397 -6.71 -11.62 14.33
C VAL A 397 -5.42 -12.41 14.18
N VAL A 398 -4.73 -12.63 15.30
CA VAL A 398 -3.59 -13.56 15.42
C VAL A 398 -3.75 -14.46 16.64
N GLU A 399 -3.19 -15.66 16.58
CA GLU A 399 -3.08 -16.57 17.72
C GLU A 399 -1.73 -16.35 18.44
N LEU A 400 -1.80 -15.93 19.69
CA LEU A 400 -0.63 -15.73 20.54
C LEU A 400 -0.03 -17.07 20.95
N SER A 401 1.22 -17.06 21.40
CA SER A 401 1.95 -18.29 21.76
C SER A 401 1.39 -19.02 22.99
N ASP A 402 0.46 -18.41 23.73
CA ASP A 402 -0.27 -19.04 24.84
C ASP A 402 -1.68 -19.54 24.43
N GLY A 403 -2.01 -19.52 23.13
CA GLY A 403 -3.28 -19.97 22.57
C GLY A 403 -4.42 -18.93 22.66
N ARG A 404 -4.17 -17.75 23.24
CA ARG A 404 -5.16 -16.65 23.18
C ARG A 404 -5.22 -16.08 21.77
N LEU A 405 -6.41 -15.63 21.36
CA LEU A 405 -6.56 -14.81 20.17
C LEU A 405 -6.43 -13.35 20.53
N MET A 406 -5.62 -12.60 19.77
CA MET A 406 -5.55 -11.14 19.82
C MET A 406 -6.26 -10.55 18.61
N LEU A 407 -7.20 -9.65 18.85
CA LEU A 407 -7.91 -8.89 17.82
C LEU A 407 -7.43 -7.44 17.82
N ASN A 408 -6.89 -6.99 16.69
CA ASN A 408 -6.42 -5.61 16.49
C ASN A 408 -7.42 -4.85 15.61
N MET A 409 -8.00 -3.76 16.14
CA MET A 409 -9.22 -3.16 15.61
C MET A 409 -9.03 -1.68 15.26
N ARG A 410 -9.55 -1.28 14.09
CA ARG A 410 -9.69 0.11 13.66
C ARG A 410 -10.66 0.82 14.59
N ASP A 411 -10.27 1.97 15.11
CA ASP A 411 -11.04 2.68 16.10
C ASP A 411 -11.57 4.02 15.58
N ASN A 412 -12.89 4.15 15.53
CA ASN A 412 -13.56 5.37 15.07
C ASN A 412 -13.32 6.58 15.98
N ARG A 413 -12.95 6.37 17.26
CA ARG A 413 -12.59 7.46 18.20
C ARG A 413 -11.40 8.28 17.68
N ASN A 414 -10.50 7.64 16.96
CA ASN A 414 -9.32 8.27 16.37
C ASN A 414 -9.65 9.31 15.29
N ARG A 415 -10.92 9.43 14.83
CA ARG A 415 -11.32 10.55 13.96
C ARG A 415 -11.11 11.89 14.65
N LYS A 416 -11.32 11.93 15.97
CA LYS A 416 -11.18 13.13 16.80
C LYS A 416 -9.94 13.08 17.68
N ASN A 417 -9.57 11.89 18.17
CA ASN A 417 -8.41 11.74 19.03
C ASN A 417 -7.10 11.69 18.22
N LYS A 418 -6.25 12.71 18.40
CA LYS A 418 -4.92 12.82 17.80
C LYS A 418 -3.79 12.94 18.84
N GLY A 419 -4.13 12.75 20.12
CA GLY A 419 -3.18 12.82 21.25
C GLY A 419 -2.43 11.51 21.47
N GLU A 420 -1.94 11.32 22.70
CA GLU A 420 -1.17 10.14 23.11
C GLU A 420 -1.98 8.84 23.09
N THR A 421 -3.30 8.92 23.26
CA THR A 421 -4.19 7.76 23.21
C THR A 421 -4.73 7.45 21.82
N ASN A 422 -4.24 8.13 20.76
CA ASN A 422 -4.56 7.73 19.40
C ASN A 422 -3.94 6.36 19.12
N GLY A 423 -4.76 5.39 18.75
CA GLY A 423 -4.25 4.10 18.26
C GLY A 423 -5.30 3.01 18.19
N ARG A 424 -4.89 1.86 17.65
CA ARG A 424 -5.70 0.65 17.50
C ARG A 424 -6.34 0.26 18.84
N ALA A 425 -7.60 -0.15 18.82
CA ALA A 425 -8.17 -0.87 19.96
C ALA A 425 -7.69 -2.33 19.90
N ILE A 426 -7.31 -2.91 21.03
CA ILE A 426 -6.76 -4.27 21.08
C ILE A 426 -7.43 -5.05 22.20
N ALA A 427 -7.92 -6.24 21.90
CA ALA A 427 -8.53 -7.14 22.88
C ALA A 427 -8.05 -8.57 22.68
N THR A 428 -8.08 -9.38 23.73
CA THR A 428 -7.74 -10.80 23.69
C THR A 428 -8.86 -11.68 24.22
N THR A 429 -8.91 -12.92 23.76
CA THR A 429 -9.86 -13.95 24.22
C THR A 429 -9.18 -15.32 24.32
N SER A 430 -9.63 -16.14 25.26
CA SER A 430 -9.19 -17.55 25.44
C SER A 430 -10.30 -18.56 25.17
N ASP A 431 -11.50 -18.09 24.78
CA ASP A 431 -12.71 -18.90 24.67
C ASP A 431 -13.44 -18.68 23.33
N LEU A 432 -12.68 -18.33 22.29
CA LEU A 432 -13.17 -17.99 20.94
C LEU A 432 -14.18 -16.83 20.95
N GLY A 433 -13.94 -15.85 21.82
CA GLY A 433 -14.67 -14.60 21.88
C GLY A 433 -16.03 -14.71 22.57
N LYS A 434 -16.22 -15.67 23.48
CA LYS A 434 -17.35 -15.60 24.43
C LYS A 434 -17.11 -14.49 25.44
N THR A 435 -15.86 -14.30 25.85
CA THR A 435 -15.41 -13.17 26.66
C THR A 435 -14.17 -12.53 26.04
N TRP A 436 -14.05 -11.21 26.23
CA TRP A 436 -12.94 -10.40 25.73
C TRP A 436 -12.34 -9.59 26.86
N THR A 437 -11.01 -9.50 26.88
CA THR A 437 -10.24 -8.66 27.81
C THR A 437 -9.48 -7.63 27.00
N GLU A 438 -9.63 -6.34 27.34
CA GLU A 438 -8.83 -5.28 26.73
C GLU A 438 -7.34 -5.52 26.99
N HIS A 439 -6.53 -5.42 25.94
CA HIS A 439 -5.08 -5.61 26.02
C HIS A 439 -4.42 -4.33 26.57
N GLU A 440 -3.32 -4.46 27.32
CA GLU A 440 -2.67 -3.31 27.96
C GLU A 440 -2.11 -2.27 26.96
N THR A 441 -1.84 -2.71 25.72
CA THR A 441 -1.40 -1.84 24.62
C THR A 441 -2.54 -1.30 23.75
N SER A 442 -3.80 -1.59 24.13
CA SER A 442 -4.98 -0.98 23.51
C SER A 442 -4.90 0.53 23.64
N HIS A 443 -5.01 1.22 22.50
CA HIS A 443 -4.82 2.66 22.37
C HIS A 443 -3.36 3.13 22.62
N GLY A 444 -2.88 4.06 21.80
CA GLY A 444 -1.55 4.68 21.95
C GLY A 444 -0.38 3.89 21.38
N ALA A 445 -0.29 2.57 21.60
CA ALA A 445 0.88 1.78 21.15
C ALA A 445 1.03 1.72 19.62
N LEU A 446 -0.10 1.62 18.90
CA LEU A 446 -0.14 1.54 17.44
C LEU A 446 -1.02 2.66 16.90
N ILE A 447 -0.43 3.81 16.58
CA ILE A 447 -1.14 4.98 16.07
C ILE A 447 -1.84 4.71 14.73
N GLU A 448 -2.91 5.44 14.43
CA GLU A 448 -3.60 5.31 13.14
C GLU A 448 -4.41 6.56 12.70
N PRO A 449 -4.69 6.69 11.39
CA PRO A 449 -5.56 7.73 10.85
C PRO A 449 -7.00 7.23 10.63
N VAL A 450 -7.45 6.21 11.38
CA VAL A 450 -8.75 5.52 11.20
C VAL A 450 -8.78 4.77 9.86
N CYS A 451 -7.94 3.74 9.75
CA CYS A 451 -7.73 2.95 8.53
C CYS A 451 -7.69 1.44 8.86
N MET A 452 -7.75 0.56 7.87
CA MET A 452 -7.45 -0.85 8.07
C MET A 452 -5.97 -1.01 8.46
N ALA A 453 -5.65 -2.05 9.22
CA ALA A 453 -4.27 -2.44 9.48
C ALA A 453 -4.15 -3.96 9.48
N SER A 454 -3.02 -4.46 8.98
CA SER A 454 -2.69 -5.88 9.06
C SER A 454 -2.01 -6.17 10.40
N ILE A 455 -2.30 -7.33 10.99
CA ILE A 455 -1.45 -7.96 12.00
C ILE A 455 -1.27 -9.43 11.60
N HIS A 456 -0.05 -9.92 11.65
CA HIS A 456 0.31 -11.27 11.22
C HIS A 456 1.34 -11.88 12.17
N LYS A 457 1.20 -13.17 12.50
CA LYS A 457 2.20 -13.91 13.26
C LYS A 457 3.09 -14.66 12.27
N HIS A 458 4.38 -14.42 12.34
CA HIS A 458 5.37 -15.14 11.55
C HIS A 458 6.25 -15.99 12.46
N THR A 459 6.51 -17.22 12.05
CA THR A 459 7.38 -18.16 12.74
C THR A 459 8.61 -18.43 11.88
N TYR A 460 9.79 -18.37 12.48
CA TYR A 460 11.08 -18.60 11.83
C TYR A 460 12.03 -19.38 12.74
N THR A 461 13.02 -20.05 12.16
CA THR A 461 14.09 -20.71 12.93
C THR A 461 15.22 -19.72 13.21
N ALA A 462 15.50 -19.48 14.49
CA ALA A 462 16.62 -18.66 14.92
C ALA A 462 17.96 -19.37 14.64
N GLN A 463 19.07 -18.62 14.68
CA GLN A 463 20.43 -19.16 14.42
C GLN A 463 20.82 -20.34 15.31
N ASN A 464 20.23 -20.44 16.51
CA ASN A 464 20.44 -21.55 17.45
C ASN A 464 19.53 -22.77 17.19
N GLY A 465 18.76 -22.79 16.09
CA GLY A 465 17.84 -23.86 15.73
C GLY A 465 16.49 -23.83 16.44
N GLN A 466 16.21 -22.83 17.28
CA GLN A 466 14.92 -22.73 17.98
C GLN A 466 13.88 -22.01 17.12
N ALA A 467 12.68 -22.56 17.06
CA ALA A 467 11.53 -21.85 16.51
C ALA A 467 11.24 -20.62 17.37
N LYS A 468 11.09 -19.47 16.71
CA LYS A 468 10.66 -18.20 17.30
C LYS A 468 9.50 -17.66 16.50
N SER A 469 8.65 -16.89 17.15
CA SER A 469 7.63 -16.10 16.48
C SER A 469 7.78 -14.62 16.76
N ILE A 470 7.32 -13.82 15.80
CA ILE A 470 7.15 -12.36 15.93
C ILE A 470 5.75 -11.98 15.47
N LEU A 471 5.25 -10.87 15.98
CA LEU A 471 4.09 -10.21 15.40
C LEU A 471 4.56 -9.09 14.48
N LEU A 472 3.98 -9.05 13.29
CA LEU A 472 4.19 -8.02 12.29
C LEU A 472 2.90 -7.22 12.15
N PHE A 473 2.99 -5.92 12.26
CA PHE A 473 1.88 -5.00 12.09
C PHE A 473 2.16 -4.06 10.91
N SER A 474 1.15 -3.77 10.09
CA SER A 474 1.29 -2.85 8.96
C SER A 474 0.11 -1.89 8.85
N ASN A 475 0.41 -0.59 8.82
CA ASN A 475 -0.56 0.47 8.55
C ASN A 475 0.12 1.78 8.07
N PRO A 476 -0.66 2.80 7.72
CA PRO A 476 -0.15 4.17 7.61
C PRO A 476 0.27 4.68 8.98
N ASN A 477 1.58 4.88 9.20
CA ASN A 477 2.14 5.30 10.48
C ASN A 477 1.95 6.80 10.72
N SER A 478 0.70 7.19 10.96
CA SER A 478 0.28 8.58 11.03
C SER A 478 -1.03 8.70 11.78
N LYS A 479 -1.15 9.72 12.63
CA LYS A 479 -2.43 10.02 13.30
C LYS A 479 -3.43 10.69 12.38
N PHE A 480 -3.00 11.21 11.21
CA PHE A 480 -3.78 12.19 10.43
C PHE A 480 -4.18 11.71 9.03
N ASN A 481 -3.23 11.13 8.29
CA ASN A 481 -3.35 10.88 6.86
C ASN A 481 -2.89 9.46 6.52
N ARG A 482 -3.39 8.93 5.41
CA ARG A 482 -2.98 7.62 4.87
C ARG A 482 -1.73 7.78 3.99
N HIS A 483 -0.61 7.87 4.67
CA HIS A 483 0.75 7.94 4.11
C HIS A 483 1.72 7.19 5.01
N LYS A 484 2.97 7.01 4.60
CA LYS A 484 3.99 6.33 5.42
C LYS A 484 3.57 4.90 5.76
N GLN A 485 3.26 4.10 4.74
CA GLN A 485 2.97 2.69 4.94
C GLN A 485 4.17 2.05 5.62
N THR A 486 3.98 1.47 6.81
CA THR A 486 5.10 1.03 7.67
C THR A 486 4.82 -0.34 8.25
N ILE A 487 5.81 -1.22 8.23
CA ILE A 487 5.81 -2.45 9.03
C ILE A 487 6.43 -2.16 10.40
N LYS A 488 5.82 -2.67 11.46
CA LYS A 488 6.32 -2.67 12.84
C LYS A 488 6.41 -4.10 13.34
N VAL A 489 7.37 -4.35 14.23
CA VAL A 489 7.66 -5.69 14.75
C VAL A 489 7.47 -5.70 16.27
N SER A 490 6.88 -6.76 16.79
CA SER A 490 6.88 -7.07 18.22
C SER A 490 7.48 -8.46 18.44
N PHE A 491 8.38 -8.54 19.43
CA PHE A 491 9.09 -9.75 19.85
C PHE A 491 8.49 -10.37 21.12
N ASP A 492 7.48 -9.72 21.69
CA ASP A 492 6.92 -9.94 23.01
C ASP A 492 5.38 -9.98 22.95
N GLU A 493 4.84 -10.59 21.89
CA GLU A 493 3.41 -10.89 21.73
C GLU A 493 2.50 -9.63 21.79
N GLY A 494 2.99 -8.48 21.30
CA GLY A 494 2.22 -7.24 21.15
C GLY A 494 2.33 -6.25 22.33
N GLN A 495 2.92 -6.69 23.45
CA GLN A 495 4.04 -6.04 24.16
C GLN A 495 4.47 -4.63 23.77
N THR A 496 5.52 -4.61 22.98
CA THR A 496 6.26 -3.42 22.58
C THR A 496 6.50 -3.46 21.07
N TRP A 497 6.63 -2.27 20.49
CA TRP A 497 6.85 -2.07 19.05
C TRP A 497 8.04 -1.14 18.83
N PRO A 498 9.27 -1.59 19.16
CA PRO A 498 10.49 -0.77 19.12
C PRO A 498 10.69 -0.06 17.77
N GLU A 499 10.97 1.25 17.82
CA GLU A 499 11.07 2.12 16.62
C GLU A 499 12.24 1.74 15.71
N GLU A 500 13.31 1.18 16.26
CA GLU A 500 14.48 0.76 15.49
C GLU A 500 14.19 -0.39 14.50
N TYR A 501 13.09 -1.13 14.68
CA TYR A 501 12.63 -2.18 13.75
C TYR A 501 11.47 -1.74 12.86
N TRP A 502 11.16 -0.43 12.80
CA TRP A 502 10.13 0.07 11.90
C TRP A 502 10.67 0.21 10.49
N ILE A 503 9.94 -0.33 9.52
CA ILE A 503 10.32 -0.27 8.11
C ILE A 503 9.24 0.51 7.36
N GLU A 504 9.55 1.76 7.02
CA GLU A 504 8.71 2.54 6.11
C GLU A 504 8.90 2.01 4.68
N LEU A 505 7.81 1.62 4.05
CA LEU A 505 7.77 1.02 2.71
C LEU A 505 7.41 2.04 1.62
N ASP A 506 6.63 3.04 1.99
CA ASP A 506 6.10 4.04 1.07
C ASP A 506 5.77 5.32 1.83
N GLU A 507 6.57 6.36 1.65
CA GLU A 507 6.32 7.66 2.28
C GLU A 507 5.11 8.39 1.67
N GLY A 508 4.69 7.98 0.47
CA GLY A 508 3.67 8.63 -0.34
C GLY A 508 2.25 8.43 0.20
N LYS A 509 1.30 9.10 -0.45
CA LYS A 509 -0.12 8.97 -0.14
C LYS A 509 -0.74 7.82 -0.93
N GLY A 510 -1.51 6.99 -0.26
CA GLY A 510 -2.31 5.93 -0.87
C GLY A 510 -3.68 5.83 -0.21
N ALA A 511 -4.43 4.78 -0.55
CA ALA A 511 -5.69 4.50 0.14
C ALA A 511 -5.49 3.77 1.49
N GLY A 512 -4.27 3.26 1.74
CA GLY A 512 -3.70 2.95 3.06
C GLY A 512 -3.99 1.56 3.63
N TYR A 513 -4.77 0.71 2.96
CA TYR A 513 -5.02 -0.65 3.43
C TYR A 513 -3.81 -1.52 3.09
N SER A 514 -3.55 -2.54 3.90
CA SER A 514 -2.45 -3.48 3.69
C SER A 514 -2.75 -4.85 4.28
N CYS A 515 -2.16 -5.89 3.73
CA CYS A 515 -2.29 -7.25 4.23
C CYS A 515 -0.93 -7.97 4.14
N LEU A 516 -0.48 -8.53 5.26
CA LEU A 516 0.79 -9.25 5.40
C LEU A 516 0.58 -10.76 5.26
N THR A 517 1.61 -11.47 4.84
CA THR A 517 1.67 -12.94 4.92
C THR A 517 3.11 -13.42 5.04
N SER A 518 3.30 -14.70 5.31
CA SER A 518 4.61 -15.37 5.21
C SER A 518 4.72 -16.02 3.83
N ILE A 519 5.59 -15.53 2.95
CA ILE A 519 5.86 -16.17 1.66
C ILE A 519 6.51 -17.53 1.94
N ASP A 520 7.51 -17.51 2.81
CA ASP A 520 8.17 -18.68 3.39
C ASP A 520 8.68 -18.34 4.81
N GLU A 521 9.55 -19.19 5.35
CA GLU A 521 10.16 -19.02 6.68
C GLU A 521 11.09 -17.79 6.79
N ASN A 522 11.66 -17.34 5.67
CA ASN A 522 12.67 -16.29 5.63
C ASN A 522 12.18 -15.00 4.96
N THR A 523 10.98 -15.00 4.37
CA THR A 523 10.48 -13.86 3.61
C THR A 523 9.02 -13.54 3.96
N ILE A 524 8.79 -12.26 4.29
CA ILE A 524 7.47 -11.67 4.50
C ILE A 524 6.97 -11.08 3.19
N GLY A 525 5.70 -11.32 2.86
CA GLY A 525 5.00 -10.67 1.76
C GLY A 525 4.05 -9.62 2.29
N ILE A 526 3.94 -8.50 1.59
CA ILE A 526 2.93 -7.47 1.87
C ILE A 526 2.25 -7.03 0.58
N LEU A 527 0.93 -6.96 0.61
CA LEU A 527 0.10 -6.31 -0.42
C LEU A 527 -0.55 -5.07 0.17
N TYR A 528 -0.44 -3.91 -0.48
CA TYR A 528 -1.02 -2.68 0.05
C TYR A 528 -1.42 -1.67 -1.03
N GLU A 529 -2.23 -0.70 -0.63
CA GLU A 529 -2.69 0.39 -1.48
C GLU A 529 -1.72 1.57 -1.40
N GLY A 530 -0.67 1.50 -2.21
CA GLY A 530 0.45 2.42 -2.18
C GLY A 530 0.23 3.71 -2.99
N SER A 531 1.26 4.54 -2.98
CA SER A 531 1.35 5.76 -3.78
C SER A 531 1.70 5.48 -5.24
N GLN A 532 2.30 4.32 -5.51
CA GLN A 532 2.82 3.96 -6.83
C GLN A 532 1.90 3.05 -7.64
N ALA A 533 1.02 2.27 -7.00
CA ALA A 533 0.02 1.40 -7.63
C ALA A 533 -1.18 1.19 -6.69
N GLN A 534 -2.33 0.77 -7.23
CA GLN A 534 -3.52 0.49 -6.42
C GLN A 534 -3.37 -0.79 -5.59
N MET A 535 -2.67 -1.79 -6.14
CA MET A 535 -2.19 -2.97 -5.40
C MET A 535 -0.68 -3.10 -5.61
N THR A 536 0.08 -2.76 -4.58
CA THR A 536 1.54 -2.87 -4.53
C THR A 536 1.92 -4.10 -3.73
N PHE A 537 2.74 -4.97 -4.31
CA PHE A 537 3.33 -6.11 -3.61
C PHE A 537 4.83 -5.89 -3.37
N GLN A 538 5.30 -6.22 -2.17
CA GLN A 538 6.73 -6.28 -1.83
C GLN A 538 7.04 -7.56 -1.04
N ALA A 539 8.26 -8.07 -1.23
CA ALA A 539 8.80 -9.19 -0.48
C ALA A 539 10.01 -8.71 0.33
N ILE A 540 10.05 -9.06 1.62
CA ILE A 540 11.05 -8.55 2.56
C ILE A 540 11.66 -9.72 3.31
N ASP A 541 12.98 -9.90 3.18
CA ASP A 541 13.68 -10.90 3.97
C ASP A 541 13.62 -10.57 5.46
N ILE A 542 13.34 -11.59 6.27
CA ILE A 542 13.23 -11.49 7.72
C ILE A 542 14.52 -10.95 8.34
N LYS A 543 15.68 -11.24 7.72
CA LYS A 543 16.97 -10.70 8.16
C LYS A 543 17.03 -9.18 8.11
N ASN A 544 16.30 -8.54 7.19
CA ASN A 544 16.20 -7.08 7.10
C ASN A 544 15.20 -6.50 8.10
N ILE A 545 14.34 -7.35 8.68
CA ILE A 545 13.36 -7.01 9.71
C ILE A 545 13.97 -7.15 11.11
N LEU A 546 14.89 -8.10 11.29
CA LEU A 546 15.51 -8.43 12.57
C LEU A 546 16.84 -7.67 12.83
N GLN A 547 17.25 -6.77 11.94
CA GLN A 547 18.51 -6.04 12.00
C GLN A 547 18.37 -4.64 12.60
#